data_AF-A0A426XWA8-F1
#
_entry.id   AF-A0A426XWA8-F1
#
_cell.length_a   1.000
_cell.length_b   1.000
_cell.length_c   1.000
_cell.angle_alpha   90.00
_cell.angle_beta   90.00
_cell.angle_gamma   90.00
#
_symmetry.space_group_name_H-M   'P 1'
#
loop_
_entity.id
_entity.type
_entity.pdbx_description
1 polymer ?
#
loop_
_entity_poly.entity_id
_entity_poly.type
_entity_poly.pdbx_seq_one_letter_code
_entity_poly.pdbx_strand_id
1 'polypeptide(L)'
;MLVLVVIQEVRRIRNEHPDDPGAIVNNRVKGSLKVTRAFGAGYLKQWNNALLGAFKIDYKGTSPYITCNPCLCYHRVGPKDKYLILSSDGLYQYFTNEEVVTQVEMFIATNPDSDPAQYLVEEVLYRAADKA
;
A
#
# COMPACT_ATOMS: atom_id res chain seq x y z
N MET A 1 -8.93 -0.42 -8.56
CA MET A 1 -7.70 -1.22 -8.76
C MET A 1 -7.12 -1.75 -7.44
N LEU A 2 -6.91 -0.91 -6.41
CA LEU A 2 -6.33 -1.31 -5.11
C LEU A 2 -7.05 -2.46 -4.38
N VAL A 3 -8.38 -2.47 -4.32
CA VAL A 3 -9.14 -3.51 -3.58
C VAL A 3 -8.95 -4.91 -4.17
N LEU A 4 -8.88 -5.03 -5.50
CA LEU A 4 -8.66 -6.32 -6.17
C LEU A 4 -7.26 -6.86 -5.87
N VAL A 5 -6.25 -5.98 -5.75
CA VAL A 5 -4.88 -6.37 -5.42
C VAL A 5 -4.78 -6.92 -4.00
N VAL A 6 -5.49 -6.33 -3.03
CA VAL A 6 -5.48 -6.79 -1.63
C VAL A 6 -6.03 -8.22 -1.50
N ILE A 7 -7.17 -8.50 -2.12
CA ILE A 7 -7.79 -9.85 -2.06
C ILE A 7 -6.89 -10.89 -2.74
N GLN A 8 -6.30 -10.54 -3.89
CA GLN A 8 -5.39 -11.41 -4.61
C GLN A 8 -4.14 -11.73 -3.78
N GLU A 9 -3.56 -10.74 -3.09
CA GLU A 9 -2.38 -10.95 -2.26
C GLU A 9 -2.66 -11.83 -1.04
N VAL A 10 -3.81 -11.64 -0.37
CA VAL A 10 -4.21 -12.52 0.75
C VAL A 10 -4.39 -13.96 0.28
N ARG A 11 -5.04 -14.16 -0.88
CA ARG A 11 -5.20 -15.50 -1.47
C ARG A 11 -3.85 -16.11 -1.86
N ARG A 12 -2.97 -15.34 -2.49
CA ARG A 12 -1.61 -15.77 -2.85
C ARG A 12 -0.87 -16.29 -1.62
N ILE A 13 -0.80 -15.49 -0.55
CA ILE A 13 -0.08 -15.86 0.68
C ILE A 13 -0.65 -17.14 1.30
N ARG A 14 -1.99 -17.24 1.39
CA ARG A 14 -2.65 -18.44 1.94
C ARG A 14 -2.41 -19.70 1.11
N ASN A 15 -2.40 -19.58 -0.22
CA ASN A 15 -2.13 -20.70 -1.12
C ASN A 15 -0.67 -21.14 -1.09
N GLU A 16 0.27 -20.22 -0.89
CA GLU A 16 1.70 -20.51 -0.75
C GLU A 16 2.04 -21.12 0.63
N HIS A 17 1.16 -20.96 1.62
CA HIS A 17 1.35 -21.44 3.00
C HIS A 17 0.11 -22.19 3.53
N PRO A 18 -0.31 -23.31 2.89
CA PRO A 18 -1.52 -24.03 3.25
C PRO A 18 -1.50 -24.59 4.69
N ASP A 19 -0.30 -24.90 5.20
CA ASP A 19 -0.10 -25.45 6.54
C ASP A 19 0.07 -24.38 7.64
N ASP A 20 -0.01 -23.09 7.26
CA ASP A 20 0.07 -21.98 8.20
C ASP A 20 -1.22 -21.15 8.22
N PRO A 21 -2.23 -21.54 9.03
CA PRO A 21 -3.44 -20.74 9.19
C PRO A 21 -3.15 -19.34 9.75
N GLY A 22 -1.98 -19.15 10.37
CA GLY A 22 -1.51 -17.86 10.90
C GLY A 22 -0.74 -17.01 9.89
N ALA A 23 -0.70 -17.36 8.59
CA ALA A 23 -0.02 -16.59 7.57
C ALA A 23 -0.56 -15.14 7.46
N ILE A 24 -1.86 -14.94 7.68
CA ILE A 24 -2.53 -13.65 7.74
C ILE A 24 -3.35 -13.54 9.03
N VAL A 25 -3.01 -12.60 9.90
CA VAL A 25 -3.68 -12.37 11.19
C VAL A 25 -3.94 -10.88 11.34
N ASN A 26 -5.16 -10.48 11.75
CA ASN A 26 -5.56 -9.09 11.92
C ASN A 26 -5.24 -8.19 10.71
N ASN A 27 -5.47 -8.70 9.50
CA ASN A 27 -5.15 -8.03 8.23
C ASN A 27 -3.65 -7.70 8.05
N ARG A 28 -2.76 -8.47 8.69
CA ARG A 28 -1.31 -8.33 8.61
C ARG A 28 -0.66 -9.68 8.32
N VAL A 29 0.43 -9.67 7.56
CA VAL A 29 1.26 -10.83 7.30
C VAL A 29 1.95 -11.24 8.61
N LYS A 30 1.71 -12.49 9.05
CA LYS A 30 2.14 -13.02 10.36
C LYS A 30 1.81 -12.08 11.54
N GLY A 31 0.72 -11.32 11.45
CA GLY A 31 0.34 -10.32 12.46
C GLY A 31 1.26 -9.10 12.57
N SER A 32 2.38 -9.05 11.82
CA SER A 32 3.45 -8.07 12.03
C SER A 32 3.46 -6.96 10.98
N LEU A 33 3.18 -7.26 9.71
CA LEU A 33 3.33 -6.31 8.61
C LEU A 33 2.03 -6.10 7.83
N LYS A 34 1.64 -4.83 7.61
CA LYS A 34 0.39 -4.50 6.89
C LYS A 34 0.51 -4.66 5.37
N VAL A 35 1.71 -4.53 4.82
CA VAL A 35 1.97 -4.68 3.38
C VAL A 35 2.41 -6.10 3.05
N THR A 36 2.03 -6.59 1.87
CA THR A 36 2.33 -7.96 1.39
C THR A 36 3.52 -8.01 0.43
N ARG A 37 4.00 -6.84 0.00
CA ARG A 37 5.18 -6.67 -0.85
C ARG A 37 6.05 -5.53 -0.32
N ALA A 38 7.35 -5.77 -0.25
CA ALA A 38 8.32 -4.79 0.23
C ALA A 38 9.73 -5.16 -0.22
N PHE A 39 10.62 -4.19 -0.36
CA PHE A 39 12.06 -4.46 -0.50
C PHE A 39 12.69 -4.91 0.82
N GLY A 40 12.27 -4.33 1.96
CA GLY A 40 12.72 -4.70 3.30
C GLY A 40 12.00 -5.92 3.92
N ALA A 41 11.92 -5.95 5.26
CA ALA A 41 11.26 -7.01 6.05
C ALA A 41 11.79 -8.43 5.76
N GLY A 42 13.12 -8.59 5.80
CA GLY A 42 13.80 -9.87 5.53
C GLY A 42 13.38 -11.02 6.45
N TYR A 43 12.85 -10.72 7.64
CA TYR A 43 12.28 -11.71 8.57
C TYR A 43 11.03 -12.42 8.03
N LEU A 44 10.37 -11.87 7.00
CA LEU A 44 9.25 -12.51 6.28
C LEU A 44 9.68 -13.14 4.93
N LYS A 45 10.99 -13.16 4.64
CA LYS A 45 11.57 -13.70 3.39
C LYS A 45 12.61 -14.80 3.63
N GLN A 46 12.74 -15.28 4.86
CA GLN A 46 13.77 -16.25 5.29
C GLN A 46 15.23 -15.82 5.08
N TRP A 47 15.54 -14.53 5.18
CA TRP A 47 16.91 -14.09 4.91
C TRP A 47 17.91 -14.38 6.02
N ASN A 48 17.50 -14.44 7.30
CA ASN A 48 18.41 -14.71 8.41
C ASN A 48 17.67 -15.20 9.67
N ASN A 49 18.10 -16.33 10.23
CA ASN A 49 17.55 -16.91 11.47
C ASN A 49 17.67 -15.96 12.67
N ALA A 50 18.70 -15.09 12.72
CA ALA A 50 18.84 -14.08 13.76
C ALA A 50 17.67 -13.08 13.75
N LEU A 51 17.14 -12.74 12.57
CA LEU A 51 15.99 -11.85 12.44
C LEU A 51 14.70 -12.55 12.91
N LEU A 52 14.54 -13.84 12.64
CA LEU A 52 13.37 -14.60 13.10
C LEU A 52 13.25 -14.59 14.63
N GLY A 53 14.38 -14.79 15.32
CA GLY A 53 14.46 -14.72 16.78
C GLY A 53 14.16 -13.31 17.31
N ALA A 54 14.76 -12.27 16.72
CA ALA A 54 14.55 -10.89 17.15
C ALA A 54 13.10 -10.41 17.00
N PHE A 55 12.42 -10.82 15.92
CA PHE A 55 11.03 -10.43 15.64
C PHE A 55 9.99 -11.43 16.16
N LYS A 56 10.41 -12.50 16.85
CA LYS A 56 9.54 -13.56 17.40
C LYS A 56 8.54 -14.11 16.38
N ILE A 57 9.01 -14.34 15.15
CA ILE A 57 8.19 -14.83 14.06
C ILE A 57 8.21 -16.35 14.06
N ASP A 58 7.04 -16.96 14.28
CA ASP A 58 6.82 -18.38 14.05
C ASP A 58 6.78 -18.66 12.54
N TYR A 59 7.96 -18.78 11.93
CA TYR A 59 8.10 -19.01 10.49
C TYR A 59 7.88 -20.48 10.17
N LYS A 60 6.93 -20.79 9.26
CA LYS A 60 6.64 -22.17 8.83
C LYS A 60 7.03 -22.39 7.37
N GLY A 61 7.68 -23.52 7.10
CA GLY A 61 8.11 -23.90 5.75
C GLY A 61 9.36 -23.14 5.28
N THR A 62 9.58 -23.09 3.97
CA THR A 62 10.71 -22.40 3.31
C THR A 62 10.28 -21.25 2.38
N SER A 63 8.99 -21.12 2.12
CA SER A 63 8.43 -20.11 1.21
C SER A 63 8.44 -18.71 1.84
N PRO A 64 8.74 -17.63 1.08
CA PRO A 64 8.64 -16.25 1.56
C PRO A 64 7.16 -15.82 1.74
N TYR A 65 6.80 -15.24 2.88
CA TYR A 65 5.43 -14.70 3.07
C TYR A 65 5.19 -13.40 2.28
N ILE A 66 6.24 -12.64 2.00
CA ILE A 66 6.17 -11.40 1.20
C ILE A 66 7.18 -11.45 0.06
N THR A 67 6.92 -10.71 -1.01
CA THR A 67 7.84 -10.60 -2.16
C THR A 67 8.32 -9.16 -2.39
N CYS A 68 9.49 -9.00 -3.00
CA CYS A 68 9.94 -7.71 -3.54
C CYS A 68 9.60 -7.52 -5.02
N ASN A 69 9.00 -8.53 -5.67
CA ASN A 69 8.58 -8.42 -7.06
C ASN A 69 7.44 -7.38 -7.18
N PRO A 70 7.55 -6.35 -8.04
CA PRO A 70 6.47 -5.39 -8.21
C PRO A 70 5.24 -6.01 -8.91
N CYS A 71 4.12 -5.31 -8.85
CA CYS A 71 3.00 -5.53 -9.77
C CYS A 71 3.18 -4.58 -10.95
N LEU A 72 3.11 -5.09 -12.18
CA LEU A 72 3.28 -4.29 -13.39
C LEU A 72 1.92 -4.02 -14.02
N CYS A 73 1.60 -2.74 -14.24
CA CYS A 73 0.43 -2.29 -14.97
C CYS A 73 0.87 -1.38 -16.12
N TYR A 74 0.26 -1.54 -17.29
CA TYR A 74 0.50 -0.70 -18.46
C TYR A 74 -0.76 0.11 -18.78
N HIS A 75 -0.59 1.40 -19.03
CA HIS A 75 -1.64 2.29 -19.54
C HIS A 75 -1.09 3.09 -20.71
N ARG A 76 -1.80 3.09 -21.84
CA ARG A 76 -1.42 3.90 -22.99
C ARG A 76 -2.10 5.26 -22.89
N VAL A 77 -1.31 6.31 -22.73
CA VAL A 77 -1.80 7.69 -22.62
C VAL A 77 -2.59 8.06 -23.88
N GLY A 78 -3.81 8.55 -23.67
CA GLY A 78 -4.70 9.03 -24.72
C GLY A 78 -5.19 10.46 -24.49
N PRO A 79 -5.93 11.05 -25.44
CA PRO A 79 -6.36 12.45 -25.37
C PRO A 79 -7.29 12.82 -24.20
N LYS A 80 -7.84 11.81 -23.50
CA LYS A 80 -8.73 12.02 -22.34
C LYS A 80 -7.97 12.01 -21.00
N ASP A 81 -6.71 11.57 -20.99
CA ASP A 81 -5.90 11.53 -19.78
C ASP A 81 -5.39 12.94 -19.49
N LYS A 82 -5.72 13.47 -18.31
CA LYS A 82 -5.35 14.84 -17.90
C LYS A 82 -4.09 14.85 -17.02
N TYR A 83 -4.02 13.93 -16.05
CA TYR A 83 -2.95 13.85 -15.06
C TYR A 83 -2.87 12.46 -14.45
N LEU A 84 -1.75 12.16 -13.78
CA LEU A 84 -1.54 10.95 -13.00
C LEU A 84 -1.26 11.35 -11.54
N ILE A 85 -2.01 10.78 -10.61
CA ILE A 85 -1.77 10.94 -9.17
C ILE A 85 -0.97 9.73 -8.68
N LEU A 86 0.24 9.98 -8.19
CA LEU A 86 1.06 9.01 -7.46
C LEU A 86 1.27 9.52 -6.04
N SER A 87 0.89 8.73 -5.05
CA SER A 87 0.92 9.13 -3.65
C SER A 87 1.19 7.94 -2.74
N SER A 88 1.62 8.23 -1.51
CA SER A 88 1.76 7.24 -0.45
C SER A 88 0.39 6.88 0.15
N ASP A 89 0.35 5.80 0.93
CA ASP A 89 -0.84 5.41 1.68
C ASP A 89 -1.28 6.46 2.71
N GLY A 90 -0.37 7.32 3.17
CA GLY A 90 -0.64 8.43 4.09
C GLY A 90 -1.72 9.39 3.59
N LEU A 91 -1.77 9.70 2.28
CA LEU A 91 -2.84 10.53 1.70
C LEU A 91 -4.22 9.87 1.92
N TYR A 92 -4.31 8.57 1.62
CA TYR A 92 -5.56 7.81 1.67
C TYR A 92 -5.98 7.39 3.09
N GLN A 93 -5.24 7.79 4.11
CA GLN A 93 -5.73 7.74 5.50
C GLN A 93 -6.80 8.79 5.77
N TYR A 94 -6.81 9.88 4.98
CA TYR A 94 -7.70 11.03 5.15
C TYR A 94 -8.59 11.30 3.93
N PHE A 95 -8.37 10.58 2.83
CA PHE A 95 -9.09 10.75 1.57
C PHE A 95 -9.49 9.43 0.93
N THR A 96 -10.62 9.43 0.24
CA THR A 96 -10.96 8.43 -0.78
C THR A 96 -10.32 8.77 -2.13
N ASN A 97 -10.31 7.83 -3.07
CA ASN A 97 -9.77 8.10 -4.42
C ASN A 97 -10.60 9.18 -5.13
N GLU A 98 -11.91 9.13 -4.96
CA GLU A 98 -12.87 10.06 -5.55
C GLU A 98 -12.71 11.47 -4.99
N GLU A 99 -12.46 11.60 -3.68
CA GLU A 99 -12.18 12.89 -3.06
C GLU A 99 -10.87 13.49 -3.57
N VAL A 100 -9.78 12.71 -3.69
CA VAL A 100 -8.52 13.23 -4.24
C VAL A 100 -8.72 13.75 -5.66
N VAL A 101 -9.41 13.01 -6.52
CA VAL A 101 -9.70 13.46 -7.90
C VAL A 101 -10.52 14.74 -7.88
N THR A 102 -11.58 14.80 -7.07
CA THR A 102 -12.45 15.98 -6.98
C THR A 102 -11.70 17.22 -6.51
N GLN A 103 -10.84 17.08 -5.48
CA GLN A 103 -10.01 18.16 -4.96
C GLN A 103 -9.03 18.68 -6.00
N VAL A 104 -8.37 17.78 -6.73
CA VAL A 104 -7.42 18.14 -7.79
C VAL A 104 -8.13 18.85 -8.95
N GLU A 105 -9.26 18.33 -9.43
CA GLU A 105 -10.00 18.98 -10.51
C GLU A 105 -10.50 20.38 -10.12
N MET A 106 -11.04 20.52 -8.90
CA MET A 106 -11.53 21.79 -8.37
C MET A 106 -10.38 22.80 -8.18
N PHE A 107 -9.25 22.37 -7.63
CA PHE A 107 -8.10 23.24 -7.41
C PHE A 107 -7.48 23.72 -8.73
N ILE A 108 -7.25 22.82 -9.70
CA ILE A 108 -6.69 23.19 -11.01
C ILE A 108 -7.61 24.17 -11.75
N ALA A 109 -8.93 23.99 -11.66
CA ALA A 109 -9.89 24.87 -12.31
C ALA A 109 -9.91 26.29 -11.71
N THR A 110 -9.62 26.42 -10.42
CA THR A 110 -9.67 27.69 -9.69
C THR A 110 -8.32 28.37 -9.57
N ASN A 111 -7.23 27.61 -9.63
CA ASN A 111 -5.86 28.05 -9.40
C ASN A 111 -4.93 27.44 -10.48
N PRO A 112 -5.03 27.85 -11.75
CA PRO A 112 -4.36 27.18 -12.87
C PRO A 112 -2.83 27.21 -12.81
N ASP A 113 -2.25 28.19 -12.11
CA ASP A 113 -0.80 28.39 -12.01
C ASP A 113 -0.20 27.84 -10.69
N SER A 114 -1.01 27.23 -9.83
CA SER A 114 -0.60 26.73 -8.50
C SER A 114 -0.38 25.21 -8.50
N ASP A 115 0.39 24.72 -7.52
CA ASP A 115 0.69 23.29 -7.39
C ASP A 115 -0.43 22.50 -6.66
N PRO A 116 -1.21 21.64 -7.36
CA PRO A 116 -2.25 20.84 -6.75
C PRO A 116 -1.70 19.77 -5.77
N ALA A 117 -0.45 19.34 -5.91
CA ALA A 117 0.14 18.36 -4.99
C ALA A 117 0.42 18.99 -3.63
N GLN A 118 0.98 20.21 -3.61
CA GLN A 118 1.18 20.96 -2.37
C GLN A 118 -0.15 21.22 -1.66
N TYR A 119 -1.19 21.62 -2.41
CA TYR A 119 -2.53 21.80 -1.85
C TYR A 119 -3.06 20.54 -1.16
N LEU A 120 -2.96 19.37 -1.80
CA LEU A 120 -3.38 18.11 -1.18
C LEU A 120 -2.61 17.80 0.11
N VAL A 121 -1.31 18.10 0.16
CA VAL A 121 -0.50 17.90 1.37
C VAL A 121 -0.98 18.79 2.50
N GLU A 122 -1.26 20.07 2.23
CA GLU A 122 -1.78 21.01 3.22
C GLU A 122 -3.15 20.58 3.75
N GLU A 123 -4.03 20.11 2.88
CA GLU A 123 -5.35 19.59 3.25
C GLU A 123 -5.25 18.29 4.09
N VAL A 124 -4.28 17.40 3.79
CA VAL A 124 -3.98 16.25 4.65
C VAL A 124 -3.56 16.71 6.04
N LEU A 125 -2.67 17.70 6.15
CA LEU A 125 -2.21 18.21 7.44
C LEU A 125 -3.36 18.80 8.26
N TYR A 126 -4.25 19.55 7.62
CA TYR A 126 -5.45 20.09 8.25
C TYR A 126 -6.38 18.97 8.78
N ARG A 127 -6.70 17.98 7.95
CA ARG A 127 -7.55 16.83 8.35
C ARG A 127 -6.89 15.95 9.42
N ALA A 128 -5.56 15.85 9.41
CA ALA A 128 -4.81 15.13 10.42
C ALA A 128 -4.87 15.83 11.77
N ALA A 129 -4.78 17.17 11.78
CA ALA A 129 -4.89 17.97 13.00
C ALA A 129 -6.30 17.92 13.61
N ASP A 130 -7.37 17.91 12.81
CA ASP A 130 -8.76 17.85 13.30
C ASP A 130 -9.12 16.48 13.93
N LYS A 131 -8.36 15.43 13.60
CA LYS A 131 -8.56 14.08 14.14
C LYS A 131 -7.66 13.74 15.34
N ALA A 132 -6.82 14.67 15.78
CA ALA A 132 -5.89 14.50 16.91
C ALA A 132 -6.51 14.99 18.23
#